data_AF-A0A6A6DJ77-F1
#
_entry.id   AF-A0A6A6DJ77-F1
#
_cell.length_a   1.000
_cell.length_b   1.000
_cell.length_c   1.000
_cell.angle_alpha   90.00
_cell.angle_beta   90.00
_cell.angle_gamma   90.00
#
_symmetry.space_group_name_H-M   'P 1'
#
loop_
_entity.id
_entity.type
_entity.pdbx_description
1 polymer ?
#
loop_
_entity_poly.entity_id
_entity_poly.type
_entity_poly.pdbx_seq_one_letter_code
_entity_poly.pdbx_strand_id
1 'polypeptide(L)' 'EVDINIEDSKGRTPLSQAAAGGHGAVVKLLLEKRGADVNIQDHRGCTPLSQAAANGHEVVVKLL' A
#
# COMPACT_ATOMS: atom_id res chain seq x y z
N GLU A 1 -7.13 17.61 7.04
CA GLU A 1 -7.14 16.23 6.47
C GLU A 1 -5.79 15.59 6.74
N VAL A 2 -5.76 14.27 6.94
CA VAL A 2 -4.50 13.52 7.00
C VAL A 2 -4.14 13.16 5.56
N ASP A 3 -2.93 13.51 5.13
CA ASP A 3 -2.41 13.04 3.85
C ASP A 3 -2.06 11.55 3.95
N ILE A 4 -2.82 10.71 3.25
CA ILE A 4 -2.67 9.26 3.30
C ILE A 4 -1.60 8.73 2.34
N ASN A 5 -1.07 9.59 1.46
CA ASN A 5 -0.02 9.26 0.51
C ASN A 5 1.36 9.69 1.01
N ILE A 6 1.47 10.12 2.28
CA ILE A 6 2.75 10.52 2.86
C ILE A 6 3.75 9.37 2.79
N GLU A 7 4.97 9.70 2.38
CA GLU A 7 6.03 8.73 2.21
C GLU A 7 6.98 8.74 3.42
N ASP A 8 7.39 7.55 3.86
CA ASP A 8 8.51 7.43 4.81
C ASP A 8 9.86 7.70 4.11
N SER A 9 10.96 7.62 4.85
CA SER A 9 12.31 7.85 4.30
C SER A 9 12.75 6.86 3.22
N LYS A 10 11.95 5.84 2.92
CA LYS A 10 12.18 4.86 1.85
C LYS A 10 11.17 5.01 0.70
N GLY A 11 10.34 6.04 0.69
CA GLY A 11 9.31 6.25 -0.32
C GLY A 11 8.06 5.39 -0.10
N ARG A 12 7.88 4.81 1.10
CA ARG A 12 6.77 3.90 1.36
C ARG A 12 5.58 4.66 1.95
N THR A 13 4.42 4.49 1.35
CA THR A 13 3.15 4.99 1.87
C THR A 13 2.60 4.07 2.96
N PRO A 14 1.64 4.53 3.79
CA PRO A 14 0.86 3.66 4.66
C PRO A 14 0.25 2.45 3.92
N LEU A 15 -0.19 2.65 2.67
CA LEU A 15 -0.75 1.60 1.84
C LEU A 15 0.31 0.56 1.44
N SER A 16 1.52 0.97 1.06
CA SER A 16 2.57 0.00 0.71
C SER A 16 3.01 -0.81 1.93
N GLN A 17 3.10 -0.19 3.11
CA GLN A 17 3.38 -0.90 4.36
C GLN A 17 2.28 -1.90 4.72
N ALA A 18 1.01 -1.51 4.63
CA ALA A 18 -0.11 -2.41 4.86
C ALA A 18 -0.15 -3.56 3.85
N ALA A 19 0.21 -3.29 2.60
CA ALA A 19 0.26 -4.27 1.54
C ALA A 19 1.40 -5.27 1.74
N ALA A 20 2.60 -4.79 2.07
CA ALA A 20 3.78 -5.61 2.38
C ALA A 20 3.58 -6.50 3.61
N GLY A 21 2.77 -6.05 4.59
CA GLY A 21 2.44 -6.82 5.79
C GLY A 21 1.21 -7.73 5.67
N GLY A 22 0.53 -7.73 4.51
CA GLY A 22 -0.66 -8.57 4.29
C GLY A 22 -1.89 -8.10 5.07
N HIS A 23 -1.94 -6.84 5.51
CA HIS A 23 -2.98 -6.30 6.37
C HIS A 23 -4.25 -5.91 5.59
N GLY A 24 -4.96 -6.89 5.04
CA GLY A 24 -6.12 -6.66 4.16
C GLY A 24 -7.20 -5.74 4.73
N ALA A 25 -7.51 -5.83 6.02
CA ALA A 25 -8.48 -4.92 6.65
C ALA A 25 -8.01 -3.46 6.64
N VAL A 26 -6.72 -3.22 6.89
CA VAL A 26 -6.12 -1.88 6.86
C VAL A 26 -6.04 -1.37 5.43
N VAL A 27 -5.65 -2.22 4.47
CA VAL A 27 -5.66 -1.89 3.03
C VAL A 27 -7.05 -1.41 2.61
N LYS A 28 -8.11 -2.15 2.95
CA LYS A 28 -9.49 -1.74 2.64
C LYS A 28 -9.86 -0.38 3.25
N LEU A 29 -9.53 -0.15 4.53
CA LEU A 29 -9.79 1.12 5.20
C LEU A 29 -9.06 2.31 4.55
N LEU A 30 -7.83 2.09 4.06
CA LEU A 30 -7.05 3.09 3.35
C LEU A 30 -7.64 3.41 1.96
N LEU A 31 -8.08 2.38 1.22
CA LEU A 31 -8.70 2.54 -0.10
C LEU A 31 -10.06 3.25 -0.04
N GLU A 32 -10.78 3.17 1.07
CA GLU A 32 -12.03 3.91 1.29
C GLU A 32 -11.80 5.43 1.49
N LYS A 33 -10.56 5.87 1.71
CA LYS A 33 -10.22 7.30 1.82
C LYS A 33 -10.07 7.93 0.42
N ARG A 34 -10.66 9.11 0.25
CA ARG A 34 -10.54 9.88 -0.99
C ARG A 34 -9.07 10.22 -1.27
N GLY A 35 -8.61 9.92 -2.48
CA GLY A 35 -7.26 10.29 -2.93
C GLY A 35 -6.17 9.26 -2.62
N ALA A 36 -6.51 8.05 -2.19
CA ALA A 36 -5.54 6.97 -2.06
C ALA A 36 -4.89 6.65 -3.40
N ASP A 37 -3.57 6.85 -3.51
CA ASP A 37 -2.82 6.47 -4.70
C ASP A 37 -2.16 5.10 -4.51
N VAL A 38 -2.68 4.11 -5.23
CA VAL A 38 -2.23 2.71 -5.16
C VAL A 38 -0.96 2.45 -5.97
N ASN A 39 -0.49 3.43 -6.76
CA ASN A 39 0.63 3.27 -7.69
C ASN A 39 1.92 3.94 -7.22
N ILE A 40 1.92 4.62 -6.06
CA ILE A 40 3.14 5.22 -5.51
C ILE A 40 4.20 4.14 -5.33
N GLN A 41 5.38 4.41 -5.87
CA GLN A 41 6.52 3.53 -5.82
C GLN A 41 7.44 3.95 -4.69
N ASP A 42 7.95 2.97 -3.93
CA ASP A 42 9.06 3.20 -3.02
C ASP A 42 10.35 3.53 -3.80
N HIS A 43 11.43 3.89 -3.08
CA HIS A 43 12.72 4.24 -3.71
C HIS A 43 13.36 3.08 -4.50
N ARG A 44 12.81 1.86 -4.41
CA ARG A 44 13.23 0.69 -5.19
C ARG A 44 12.31 0.40 -6.38
N GLY A 45 11.32 1.25 -6.64
CA GLY A 45 10.33 1.06 -7.71
C GLY A 45 9.21 0.09 -7.34
N CYS A 46 9.07 -0.31 -6.08
CA CYS A 46 8.03 -1.25 -5.66
C CYS A 46 6.73 -0.51 -5.33
N THR A 47 5.63 -0.92 -5.98
CA THR A 47 4.25 -0.50 -5.63
C THR A 47 3.69 -1.36 -4.48
N PRO A 48 2.64 -0.89 -3.76
CA PRO A 48 1.88 -1.72 -2.83
C PRO A 48 1.52 -3.10 -3.37
N LEU A 49 1.01 -3.17 -4.61
CA LEU A 49 0.63 -4.43 -5.26
C LEU A 49 1.85 -5.35 -5.48
N SER A 50 2.98 -4.81 -5.94
CA SER A 50 4.19 -5.61 -6.15
C SER A 50 4.75 -6.19 -4.85
N GLN A 51 4.66 -5.45 -3.73
CA GLN A 51 5.09 -5.91 -2.42
C GLN A 51 4.16 -7.02 -1.89
N ALA A 52 2.84 -6.84 -2.03
CA ALA A 52 1.86 -7.85 -1.65
C ALA A 52 2.04 -9.16 -2.45
N ALA A 53 2.24 -9.04 -3.77
CA ALA A 53 2.47 -10.18 -4.64
C ALA A 53 3.78 -10.91 -4.30
N ALA A 54 4.87 -10.18 -4.10
CA ALA A 54 6.18 -10.75 -3.73
C ALA A 54 6.13 -11.51 -2.40
N ASN A 55 5.31 -11.05 -1.44
CA ASN A 55 5.16 -11.67 -0.13
C ASN A 55 4.02 -12.71 -0.05
N GLY A 56 3.33 -13.00 -1.17
CA GLY A 56 2.26 -14.00 -1.23
C GLY A 56 0.96 -13.61 -0.51
N HIS A 57 0.70 -12.30 -0.35
CA HIS A 57 -0.49 -11.80 0.35
C HIS A 57 -1.72 -11.74 -0.56
N GLU A 58 -2.28 -12.91 -0.88
CA GLU A 58 -3.39 -13.08 -1.84
C GLU A 58 -4.61 -12.17 -1.54
N VAL A 59 -5.00 -12.03 -0.28
CA VAL A 59 -6.13 -11.17 0.11
C VAL A 59 -5.85 -9.71 -0.25
N VAL A 60 -4.63 -9.23 -0.04
CA VAL A 60 -4.24 -7.86 -0.39
C VAL A 60 -4.17 -7.68 -1.90
N VAL A 61 -3.63 -8.65 -2.63
CA VAL A 61 -3.59 -8.63 -4.10
C VAL A 61 -5.00 -8.56 -4.70
N LYS A 62 -6.02 -9.12 -4.05
CA LYS A 62 -7.41 -9.01 -4.48
C LYS A 62 -8.06 -7.66 -4.16
N LEU A 63 -7.49 -6.90 -3.22
CA LEU A 63 -8.01 -5.59 -2.80
C LEU A 63 -7.41 -4.43 -3.60
N LEU A 64 -6.16 -4.58 -4.06
CA LEU A 64 -5.39 -3.60 -4.82
C LEU A 64 -5.51 -3.83 -6.33
#